data_AF-A0AAT9HN83-F1
#
_entry.id   AF-A0AAT9HN83-F1
#
_cell.length_a   1.000
_cell.length_b   1.000
_cell.length_c   1.000
_cell.angle_alpha   90.00
_cell.angle_beta   90.00
_cell.angle_gamma   90.00
#
_symmetry.space_group_name_H-M   'P 1'
#
loop_
_entity.id
_entity.type
_entity.pdbx_description
1 polymer ?
#
loop_
_entity_poly.entity_id
_entity_poly.type
_entity_poly.pdbx_seq_one_letter_code
_entity_poly.pdbx_strand_id
1 'polypeptide(L)'
;MQSVPSQEYGVLRGKVKSVDRSAQSAQQIAAFLGDAQLGEQFTKEGRPVAVTVELEKSSGTESGYAWSSADGPPFALTSMTLATGSIRLAGRRPVDWLLP
;
A
#
# COMPACT_ATOMS: atom_id res chain seq x y z
N MET A 1 -9.54 14.02 4.73
CA MET A 1 -10.22 12.75 4.39
C MET A 1 -10.16 11.87 5.63
N GLN A 2 -11.30 11.35 6.08
CA GLN A 2 -11.36 10.55 7.29
C GLN A 2 -11.05 9.11 6.91
N SER A 3 -9.85 8.64 7.29
CA SER A 3 -9.52 7.23 7.21
C SER A 3 -10.35 6.44 8.23
N VAL A 4 -10.48 5.13 8.00
CA VAL A 4 -11.00 4.21 9.00
C VAL A 4 -10.19 4.37 10.30
N PRO A 5 -10.82 4.59 11.47
CA PRO A 5 -10.09 4.82 12.71
C PRO A 5 -9.22 3.60 13.04
N SER A 6 -7.90 3.75 12.91
CA SER A 6 -6.95 2.67 13.21
C SER A 6 -6.96 2.27 14.68
N GLN A 7 -7.41 3.16 15.57
CA GLN A 7 -7.63 2.88 16.99
C GLN A 7 -8.77 1.86 17.20
N GLU A 8 -9.77 1.86 16.32
CA GLU A 8 -10.99 1.04 16.42
C GLU A 8 -10.82 -0.27 15.63
N TYR A 9 -10.33 -0.18 14.39
CA TYR A 9 -10.29 -1.30 13.46
C TYR A 9 -8.86 -1.79 13.15
N GLY A 10 -7.85 -1.22 13.80
CA GLY A 10 -6.46 -1.60 13.58
C GLY A 10 -5.92 -1.18 12.21
N VAL A 11 -4.85 -1.85 11.80
CA VAL A 11 -4.20 -1.66 10.49
C VAL A 11 -4.25 -2.93 9.66
N LEU A 12 -4.39 -2.74 8.35
CA LEU A 12 -4.44 -3.81 7.37
C LEU A 12 -3.07 -4.51 7.23
N ARG A 13 -3.06 -5.84 7.23
CA ARG A 13 -1.84 -6.66 7.09
C ARG A 13 -1.60 -7.02 5.63
N GLY A 14 -0.33 -7.06 5.24
CA GLY A 14 0.06 -7.42 3.87
C GLY A 14 1.57 -7.66 3.75
N LYS A 15 1.95 -8.22 2.61
CA LYS A 15 3.35 -8.49 2.24
C LYS A 15 3.72 -7.72 0.99
N VAL A 16 4.89 -7.11 0.98
CA VAL A 16 5.43 -6.47 -0.22
C VAL A 16 5.70 -7.54 -1.26
N LYS A 17 4.99 -7.46 -2.39
CA LYS A 17 5.11 -8.37 -3.53
C LYS A 17 6.17 -7.89 -4.52
N SER A 18 6.21 -6.58 -4.75
CA SER A 18 7.19 -5.95 -5.63
C SER A 18 7.46 -4.52 -5.24
N VAL A 19 8.68 -4.08 -5.53
CA VAL A 19 9.10 -2.68 -5.50
C VAL A 19 9.66 -2.38 -6.88
N ASP A 20 9.15 -1.35 -7.53
CA ASP A 20 9.62 -0.98 -8.85
C ASP A 20 11.08 -0.49 -8.80
N ARG A 21 11.84 -0.76 -9.86
CA ARG A 21 13.25 -0.36 -9.96
C ARG A 21 13.44 1.12 -10.28
N SER A 22 12.37 1.78 -10.74
CA SER A 22 12.40 3.17 -11.19
C SER A 22 11.23 3.94 -10.59
N ALA A 23 11.47 5.22 -10.34
CA ALA A 23 10.42 6.14 -9.95
C ALA A 23 9.37 6.28 -11.06
N GLN A 24 8.11 6.46 -10.68
CA GLN A 24 6.98 6.60 -11.59
C GLN A 24 6.80 8.07 -12.02
N SER A 25 6.38 8.30 -13.26
CA SER A 25 5.95 9.63 -13.72
C SER A 25 4.46 9.87 -13.40
N ALA A 26 4.03 11.13 -13.47
CA ALA A 26 2.62 11.49 -13.32
C ALA A 26 1.74 10.76 -14.34
N GLN A 27 2.21 10.59 -15.58
CA GLN A 27 1.49 9.88 -16.64
C GLN A 27 1.34 8.38 -16.35
N GLN A 28 2.37 7.73 -15.81
CA GLN A 28 2.30 6.31 -15.43
C GLN A 28 1.30 6.09 -14.30
N ILE A 29 1.34 6.94 -13.28
CA ILE A 29 0.38 6.89 -12.15
C ILE A 29 -1.03 7.18 -12.63
N ALA A 30 -1.22 8.19 -13.47
CA ALA A 30 -2.52 8.54 -14.05
C ALA A 30 -3.10 7.39 -14.88
N ALA A 31 -2.29 6.73 -15.72
CA ALA A 31 -2.72 5.60 -16.51
C ALA A 31 -3.16 4.41 -15.64
N PHE A 32 -2.48 4.18 -14.51
CA PHE A 32 -2.84 3.12 -13.57
C PHE A 32 -4.11 3.44 -12.78
N LEU A 33 -4.24 4.68 -12.28
CA LEU A 33 -5.39 5.11 -11.48
C LEU A 33 -6.61 5.50 -12.32
N GLY A 34 -6.44 5.72 -13.63
CA GLY A 34 -7.48 6.25 -14.51
C GLY A 34 -7.80 7.73 -14.28
N ASP A 35 -6.92 8.47 -13.58
CA ASP A 35 -7.15 9.85 -13.17
C ASP A 35 -5.86 10.69 -13.27
N ALA A 36 -5.88 11.69 -14.16
CA ALA A 36 -4.74 12.58 -14.39
C ALA A 36 -4.45 13.51 -13.20
N GLN A 37 -5.48 13.96 -12.49
CA GLN A 37 -5.33 14.82 -11.32
C GLN A 37 -4.67 14.07 -10.17
N LEU A 38 -5.00 12.79 -9.98
CA LEU A 38 -4.29 11.94 -9.03
C LEU A 38 -2.82 11.75 -9.43
N GLY A 39 -2.53 11.51 -10.72
CA GLY A 39 -1.15 11.44 -11.21
C GLY A 39 -0.29 12.64 -10.81
N GLU A 40 -0.83 13.85 -10.96
CA GLU A 40 -0.18 15.10 -10.52
C GLU A 40 -0.06 15.19 -8.98
N GLN A 41 -1.13 14.88 -8.26
CA GLN A 41 -1.13 14.94 -6.79
C GLN A 41 -0.08 14.02 -6.17
N PHE A 42 0.03 12.78 -6.67
CA PHE A 42 0.98 11.77 -6.16
C PHE A 42 2.43 12.03 -6.59
N THR A 43 2.69 13.01 -7.45
CA THR A 43 4.05 13.39 -7.87
C THR A 43 4.47 14.78 -7.42
N LYS A 44 3.62 15.47 -6.65
CA LYS A 44 3.84 16.85 -6.20
C LYS A 44 5.12 17.03 -5.38
N GLU A 45 5.53 16.02 -4.63
CA GLU A 45 6.75 16.03 -3.80
C GLU A 45 7.94 15.31 -4.47
N GLY A 46 7.83 15.02 -5.77
CA GLY A 46 8.80 14.25 -6.53
C GLY A 46 8.23 12.93 -7.04
N ARG A 47 9.02 12.22 -7.84
CA ARG A 47 8.60 10.97 -8.47
C ARG A 47 8.67 9.81 -7.45
N PRO A 48 7.55 9.16 -7.08
CA PRO A 48 7.56 8.07 -6.11
C PRO A 48 7.98 6.74 -6.76
N VAL A 49 8.49 5.80 -5.96
CA VAL A 49 8.69 4.41 -6.39
C VAL A 49 7.42 3.62 -6.09
N ALA A 50 6.90 2.88 -7.07
CA ALA A 50 5.72 2.05 -6.86
C ALA A 50 6.05 0.83 -5.98
N VAL A 51 5.19 0.56 -5.01
CA VAL A 51 5.25 -0.64 -4.19
C VAL A 51 3.91 -1.36 -4.28
N THR A 52 3.94 -2.63 -4.68
CA THR A 52 2.75 -3.48 -4.69
C THR A 52 2.74 -4.34 -3.44
N VAL A 53 1.68 -4.22 -2.66
CA VAL A 53 1.45 -5.01 -1.45
C VAL A 53 0.33 -6.00 -1.72
N GLU A 54 0.59 -7.28 -1.45
CA GLU A 54 -0.43 -8.32 -1.43
C GLU A 54 -1.05 -8.37 -0.04
N LEU A 55 -2.34 -8.05 0.04
CA LEU A 55 -3.08 -8.04 1.29
C LEU A 55 -3.32 -9.47 1.79
N GLU A 56 -3.14 -9.68 3.09
CA GLU A 56 -3.41 -10.98 3.70
C GLU A 56 -4.92 -11.19 3.81
N LYS A 57 -5.44 -12.29 3.24
CA LYS A 57 -6.87 -12.61 3.29
C LYS A 57 -7.24 -13.23 4.65
N SER A 58 -8.46 -12.96 5.10
CA SER A 58 -9.03 -13.59 6.31
C SER A 58 -10.50 -13.92 6.07
N SER A 59 -10.89 -15.16 6.36
CA SER A 59 -12.30 -15.56 6.40
C SER A 59 -12.98 -15.20 7.74
N GLY A 60 -12.21 -14.68 8.71
CA GLY A 60 -12.71 -14.33 10.05
C GLY A 60 -13.21 -12.88 10.19
N THR A 61 -13.11 -12.07 9.14
CA THR A 61 -13.49 -10.65 9.13
C THR A 61 -14.46 -10.37 8.00
N GLU A 62 -15.45 -9.50 8.21
CA GLU A 62 -16.40 -9.12 7.14
C GLU A 62 -15.71 -8.43 5.95
N SER A 63 -14.61 -7.71 6.20
CA SER A 63 -13.83 -7.10 5.14
C SER A 63 -13.11 -8.10 4.22
N GLY A 64 -12.99 -9.37 4.63
CA GLY A 64 -12.25 -10.42 3.92
C GLY A 64 -10.71 -10.37 4.03
N TYR A 65 -10.15 -9.55 4.94
CA TYR A 65 -8.71 -9.32 5.05
C TYR A 65 -8.23 -9.36 6.50
N ALA A 66 -6.95 -9.67 6.72
CA ALA A 66 -6.36 -9.69 8.05
C ALA A 66 -6.05 -8.28 8.55
N TRP A 67 -6.50 -7.97 9.77
CA TRP A 67 -6.25 -6.71 10.47
C TRP A 67 -5.44 -6.96 11.73
N SER A 68 -4.86 -5.91 12.30
CA SER A 68 -4.24 -5.99 13.64
C SER A 68 -5.28 -6.10 14.76
N SER A 69 -6.52 -5.64 14.54
CA SER A 69 -7.66 -5.95 15.40
C SER A 69 -8.32 -7.27 14.94
N ALA A 70 -9.06 -7.92 15.85
CA ALA A 70 -9.69 -9.20 15.54
C ALA A 70 -10.78 -9.09 14.48
N ASP A 71 -11.60 -8.03 14.55
CA ASP A 71 -12.82 -7.93 13.75
C ASP A 71 -12.62 -7.17 12.43
N GLY A 72 -11.65 -6.25 12.38
CA GLY A 72 -11.52 -5.30 11.27
C GLY A 72 -12.79 -4.45 11.08
N PRO A 73 -12.89 -3.67 9.99
CA PRO A 73 -14.10 -2.92 9.67
C PRO A 73 -15.25 -3.83 9.21
N PRO A 74 -16.51 -3.50 9.56
CA PRO A 74 -17.70 -4.27 9.17
C PRO A 74 -18.13 -3.96 7.73
N PHE A 75 -17.17 -3.89 6.80
CA PHE A 75 -17.43 -3.64 5.38
C PHE A 75 -16.26 -4.10 4.52
N ALA A 76 -16.57 -4.51 3.29
CA ALA A 76 -15.58 -4.86 2.29
C ALA A 76 -14.78 -3.65 1.81
N LEU A 77 -13.49 -3.87 1.53
CA LEU A 77 -12.66 -2.85 0.89
C LEU A 77 -12.99 -2.76 -0.59
N THR A 78 -13.24 -1.54 -1.07
CA THR A 78 -13.44 -1.27 -2.49
C THR A 78 -12.12 -0.91 -3.17
N SER A 79 -12.05 -1.16 -4.47
CA SER A 79 -10.93 -0.69 -5.29
C SER A 79 -10.82 0.82 -5.25
N MET A 80 -9.61 1.34 -5.46
CA MET A 80 -9.32 2.78 -5.44
C MET A 80 -9.56 3.47 -4.08
N THR A 81 -9.66 2.71 -2.99
CA THR A 81 -9.65 3.28 -1.64
C THR A 81 -8.26 3.85 -1.35
N LEU A 82 -8.19 5.15 -1.05
CA LEU A 82 -6.94 5.79 -0.61
C LEU A 82 -6.50 5.21 0.73
N ALA A 83 -5.24 4.82 0.80
CA ALA A 83 -4.65 4.27 2.01
C ALA A 83 -3.30 4.93 2.30
N THR A 84 -2.95 4.96 3.58
CA THR A 84 -1.60 5.21 4.03
C THR A 84 -1.00 3.91 4.53
N GLY A 85 0.30 3.73 4.37
CA GLY A 85 0.97 2.50 4.72
C GLY A 85 2.34 2.76 5.31
N SER A 86 2.75 1.90 6.23
CA SER A 86 4.13 1.81 6.69
C SER A 86 4.69 0.48 6.22
N ILE A 87 5.84 0.54 5.54
CA ILE A 87 6.50 -0.66 5.02
C ILE A 87 7.78 -0.86 5.82
N ARG A 88 7.86 -2.00 6.50
CA ARG A 88 9.10 -2.40 7.15
C ARG A 88 10.04 -3.00 6.12
N LEU A 89 11.11 -2.29 5.79
CA LEU A 89 12.20 -2.84 4.99
C LEU A 89 12.90 -3.91 5.80
N ALA A 90 13.09 -5.10 5.21
CA ALA A 90 13.95 -6.11 5.81
C ALA A 90 15.37 -5.51 5.93
N GLY A 91 16.00 -5.63 7.09
CA GLY A 91 17.38 -5.20 7.28
C GLY A 91 18.30 -6.06 6.41
N ARG A 92 18.59 -5.62 5.19
CA ARG A 92 19.68 -6.18 4.38
C ARG A 92 20.98 -5.64 4.91
N ARG A 93 21.96 -6.50 5.16
CA ARG A 93 23.29 -6.04 5.55
C ARG A 93 23.93 -5.44 4.28
N PRO A 94 24.59 -4.28 4.32
CA PRO A 94 25.22 -3.68 3.14
C PRO A 94 26.18 -4.62 2.39
N VAL A 95 26.75 -5.62 3.08
CA VAL A 95 27.61 -6.66 2.48
C VAL A 95 26.87 -7.56 1.48
N ASP A 96 25.55 -7.75 1.61
CA ASP A 96 24.76 -8.59 0.71
C ASP A 96 24.61 -7.97 -0.69
N TRP A 97 25.03 -6.71 -0.89
CA TRP A 97 25.04 -6.02 -2.19
C TRP A 97 26.38 -6.15 -2.92
N LEU A 98 27.42 -6.67 -2.25
CA LEU A 98 28.80 -6.72 -2.78
C LEU A 98 29.20 -8.08 -3.35
N LEU A 99 28.30 -9.08 -3.36
CA LEU A 99 28.59 -10.41 -3.88
C LEU A 99 27.72 -10.68 -5.13
N PRO A 100 28.33 -10.84 -6.32
CA PRO A 100 27.63 -11.28 -7.53
C PRO A 100 27.22 -12.77 -7.48
#